data_AF-A0A3N5GD46-F1
#
_entry.id   AF-A0A3N5GD46-F1
#
_cell.length_a   1.000
_cell.length_b   1.000
_cell.length_c   1.000
_cell.angle_alpha   90.00
_cell.angle_beta   90.00
_cell.angle_gamma   90.00
#
_symmetry.space_group_name_H-M   'P 1'
#
loop_
_entity.id
_entity.type
_entity.pdbx_description
1 polymer ?
#
loop_
_entity_poly.entity_id
_entity_poly.type
_entity_poly.pdbx_seq_one_letter_code
_entity_poly.pdbx_strand_id
1 'polypeptide(L)'
;MPARDLPDSTRSAADPSALAVALVKTSSLGDVIHALPVVTDILAAYPGAIVDWVVEEPFAELPALHPGVATIHRVAMRRWRNSPLSLSTRTEWSRFRVAFRARRYDLILDLQGLLKSVFLAMQGRGPRAGFDQASAREPLASLFYHRRFRVEQRQHAIRALRALAAQALVYRIDDLPRFGLATPPLDRLARMPGGALEPGSIVLLHMTARAEKQWPVERWRALAQRLDACSSQVVVPWGNDAERARKLCAELVAEDAGRHPEREADERRCDDRRATGAPHELVEDRPLLATAIGGDVAQRRGGQPQTAYHEESREPSRGV
;
A
#
# COMPACT_ATOMS: atom_id res chain seq x y z
N MET A 1 24.05 47.52 8.10
CA MET A 1 23.42 46.23 7.72
C MET A 1 24.50 45.31 7.18
N PRO A 2 24.83 44.19 7.82
CA PRO A 2 25.69 43.19 7.19
C PRO A 2 24.84 42.10 6.52
N ALA A 3 25.40 41.58 5.42
CA ALA A 3 24.88 40.52 4.58
C ALA A 3 24.56 39.26 5.39
N ARG A 4 23.44 38.61 5.07
CA ARG A 4 23.12 37.26 5.57
C ARG A 4 23.78 36.24 4.65
N ASP A 5 24.64 35.44 5.26
CA ASP A 5 25.40 34.35 4.67
C ASP A 5 24.52 33.42 3.81
N LEU A 6 24.90 33.28 2.54
CA LEU A 6 24.55 32.11 1.74
C LEU A 6 25.30 30.90 2.31
N PRO A 7 24.69 29.70 2.32
CA PRO A 7 25.40 28.51 2.77
C PRO A 7 26.60 28.19 1.88
N ASP A 8 27.73 27.97 2.55
CA ASP A 8 29.01 27.50 2.06
C ASP A 8 28.86 26.34 1.05
N SER A 9 29.36 26.55 -0.16
CA SER A 9 29.26 25.67 -1.33
C SER A 9 30.27 24.52 -1.33
N THR A 10 30.69 24.05 -0.16
CA THR A 10 31.72 23.00 -0.01
C THR A 10 31.16 21.67 0.52
N ARG A 11 30.00 21.23 0.01
CA ARG A 11 29.71 19.79 -0.01
C ARG A 11 30.33 19.18 -1.26
N SER A 12 31.54 18.65 -1.06
CA SER A 12 32.10 17.58 -1.87
C SER A 12 31.00 16.54 -2.18
N ALA A 13 30.94 16.10 -3.44
CA ALA A 13 29.98 15.13 -3.95
C ALA A 13 29.79 13.99 -2.95
N ALA A 14 28.65 14.00 -2.25
CA ALA A 14 28.28 12.93 -1.36
C ALA A 14 28.20 11.66 -2.19
N ASP A 15 28.87 10.61 -1.72
CA ASP A 15 28.78 9.27 -2.25
C ASP A 15 27.28 8.94 -2.50
N PRO A 16 26.86 8.67 -3.75
CA PRO A 16 25.46 8.43 -4.10
C PRO A 16 24.87 7.19 -3.40
N SER A 17 25.67 6.44 -2.63
CA SER A 17 25.28 5.28 -1.85
C SER A 17 24.73 5.57 -0.43
N ALA A 18 24.68 6.83 0.03
CA ALA A 18 24.40 7.14 1.46
C ALA A 18 23.11 7.92 1.79
N LEU A 19 22.17 8.09 0.85
CA LEU A 19 20.95 8.87 1.09
C LEU A 19 20.06 8.22 2.18
N ALA A 20 19.85 8.88 3.32
CA ALA A 20 18.97 8.42 4.38
C ALA A 20 17.67 9.23 4.45
N VAL A 21 16.53 8.59 4.24
CA VAL A 21 15.20 9.22 4.23
C VAL A 21 14.29 8.59 5.28
N ALA A 22 13.58 9.41 6.05
CA ALA A 22 12.48 8.96 6.89
C ALA A 22 11.14 9.38 6.29
N LEU A 23 10.26 8.42 6.01
CA LEU A 23 8.88 8.69 5.61
C LEU A 23 7.98 8.75 6.84
N VAL A 24 7.16 9.80 6.94
CA VAL A 24 6.12 9.91 7.97
C VAL A 24 4.76 9.77 7.29
N LYS A 25 4.18 8.57 7.42
CA LYS A 25 2.83 8.23 6.93
C LYS A 25 2.23 7.21 7.85
N THR A 26 1.39 7.68 8.76
CA THR A 26 0.95 6.89 9.93
C THR A 26 -0.37 6.15 9.75
N SER A 27 -1.27 6.69 8.94
CA SER A 27 -2.67 6.23 8.83
C SER A 27 -3.35 6.91 7.65
N SER A 28 -4.48 6.40 7.14
CA SER A 28 -5.14 5.10 7.39
C SER A 28 -4.54 3.95 6.56
N LEU A 29 -5.11 2.72 6.62
CA LEU A 29 -4.68 1.54 5.83
C LEU A 29 -4.41 1.89 4.35
N GLY A 30 -5.40 2.48 3.68
CA GLY A 30 -5.29 2.86 2.26
C GLY A 30 -4.23 3.95 2.04
N ASP A 31 -4.10 4.90 2.96
CA ASP A 31 -3.11 5.97 2.84
C ASP A 31 -1.67 5.44 3.01
N VAL A 32 -1.47 4.40 3.82
CA VAL A 32 -0.18 3.72 3.98
C VAL A 32 0.16 2.95 2.71
N ILE A 33 -0.79 2.17 2.15
CA ILE A 33 -0.61 1.44 0.89
C ILE A 33 -0.27 2.40 -0.26
N HIS A 34 -0.98 3.53 -0.37
CA HIS A 34 -0.74 4.53 -1.42
C HIS A 34 0.63 5.20 -1.35
N ALA A 35 1.34 5.11 -0.22
CA ALA A 35 2.68 5.65 -0.05
C ALA A 35 3.78 4.65 -0.41
N LEU A 36 3.48 3.35 -0.55
CA LEU A 36 4.50 2.34 -0.92
C LEU A 36 5.23 2.64 -2.23
N PRO A 37 4.57 3.15 -3.30
CA PRO A 37 5.29 3.51 -4.52
C PRO A 37 6.35 4.58 -4.34
N VAL A 38 6.25 5.43 -3.32
CA VAL A 38 7.29 6.41 -2.99
C VAL A 38 8.60 5.70 -2.62
N VAL A 39 8.54 4.57 -1.90
CA VAL A 39 9.74 3.80 -1.55
C VAL A 39 10.39 3.22 -2.81
N THR A 40 9.58 2.62 -3.69
CA THR A 40 10.08 2.08 -4.96
C THR A 40 10.70 3.17 -5.84
N ASP A 41 10.08 4.35 -5.93
CA ASP A 41 10.62 5.46 -6.71
C ASP A 41 11.94 5.99 -6.14
N ILE A 42 12.03 6.15 -4.82
CA ILE A 42 13.27 6.59 -4.15
C ILE A 42 14.41 5.62 -4.42
N LEU A 43 14.16 4.32 -4.32
CA LEU A 43 15.19 3.30 -4.55
C LEU A 43 15.56 3.14 -6.02
N ALA A 44 14.63 3.42 -6.94
CA ALA A 44 14.93 3.47 -8.37
C ALA A 44 15.86 4.66 -8.69
N ALA A 45 15.61 5.83 -8.09
CA ALA A 45 16.43 7.02 -8.28
C ALA A 45 17.76 6.95 -7.51
N TYR A 46 17.77 6.29 -6.35
CA TYR A 46 18.92 6.17 -5.45
C TYR A 46 19.07 4.71 -4.97
N PRO A 47 19.74 3.84 -5.76
CA PRO A 47 19.84 2.40 -5.48
C PRO A 47 20.47 1.99 -4.14
N GLY A 48 21.11 2.91 -3.41
CA GLY A 48 21.66 2.70 -2.06
C GLY A 48 20.90 3.40 -0.94
N ALA A 49 19.76 4.05 -1.22
CA ALA A 49 19.06 4.83 -0.20
C ALA A 49 18.51 3.96 0.93
N ILE A 50 18.62 4.47 2.15
CA ILE A 50 18.03 3.88 3.35
C ILE A 50 16.70 4.58 3.61
N VAL A 51 15.61 3.82 3.53
CA VAL A 51 14.25 4.35 3.75
C VAL A 51 13.68 3.80 5.06
N ASP A 52 13.56 4.67 6.04
CA ASP A 52 12.88 4.38 7.31
C ASP A 52 11.43 4.88 7.25
N TRP A 53 10.53 4.27 8.02
CA TRP A 53 9.10 4.61 7.99
C TRP A 53 8.50 4.73 9.39
N VAL A 54 7.91 5.90 9.71
CA VAL A 54 7.11 6.12 10.93
C VAL A 54 5.63 5.82 10.67
N VAL A 55 5.09 4.81 11.36
CA VAL A 55 3.73 4.29 11.11
C VAL A 55 3.03 3.86 12.41
N GLU A 56 1.69 3.96 12.45
CA GLU A 56 0.94 3.45 13.60
C GLU A 56 1.04 1.93 13.68
N GLU A 57 1.17 1.39 14.90
CA GLU A 57 1.33 -0.04 15.18
C GLU A 57 0.39 -0.97 14.39
N PRO A 58 -0.92 -0.69 14.25
CA PRO A 58 -1.83 -1.58 13.50
C PRO A 58 -1.52 -1.68 12.00
N PHE A 59 -0.75 -0.73 11.44
CA PHE A 59 -0.41 -0.70 10.03
C PHE A 59 1.07 -1.00 9.76
N ALA A 60 1.84 -1.31 10.80
CA ALA A 60 3.29 -1.50 10.70
C ALA A 60 3.71 -2.68 9.82
N GLU A 61 2.86 -3.69 9.67
CA GLU A 61 3.15 -4.82 8.78
C GLU A 61 3.08 -4.42 7.30
N LEU A 62 2.37 -3.35 6.92
CA LEU A 62 2.24 -2.98 5.50
C LEU A 62 3.56 -2.43 4.92
N PRO A 63 4.24 -1.44 5.53
CA PRO A 63 5.58 -1.06 5.10
C PRO A 63 6.58 -2.23 5.17
N ALA A 64 6.40 -3.17 6.11
CA ALA A 64 7.28 -4.34 6.26
C ALA A 64 7.23 -5.29 5.06
N LEU A 65 6.14 -5.29 4.30
CA LEU A 65 6.03 -6.07 3.06
C LEU A 65 6.89 -5.48 1.93
N HIS A 66 7.35 -4.23 2.03
CA HIS A 66 8.20 -3.64 1.01
C HIS A 66 9.68 -3.86 1.36
N PRO A 67 10.45 -4.63 0.57
CA PRO A 67 11.83 -5.00 0.91
C PRO A 67 12.77 -3.78 0.98
N GLY A 68 12.39 -2.70 0.31
CA GLY A 68 13.06 -1.41 0.36
C GLY A 68 12.90 -0.58 1.65
N VAL A 69 12.05 -1.02 2.60
CA VAL A 69 11.90 -0.33 3.89
C VAL A 69 12.90 -0.92 4.88
N ALA A 70 13.86 -0.12 5.30
CA ALA A 70 14.97 -0.55 6.16
C ALA A 70 14.57 -0.66 7.64
N THR A 71 13.81 0.29 8.17
CA THR A 71 13.39 0.29 9.57
C THR A 71 12.00 0.88 9.74
N ILE A 72 11.18 0.22 10.58
CA ILE A 72 9.82 0.63 10.89
C ILE A 72 9.77 1.20 12.31
N HIS A 73 9.56 2.50 12.40
CA HIS A 73 9.37 3.21 13.65
C HIS A 73 7.89 3.18 14.03
N ARG A 74 7.51 2.18 14.82
CA ARG A 74 6.12 1.99 15.29
C ARG A 74 5.74 3.07 16.31
N VAL A 75 4.57 3.66 16.12
CA VAL A 75 3.97 4.63 17.05
C VAL A 75 2.55 4.20 17.43
N ALA A 76 2.05 4.68 18.56
CA ALA A 76 0.68 4.40 19.00
C ALA A 76 -0.03 5.68 19.44
N MET A 77 -0.01 6.71 18.58
CA MET A 77 -0.53 8.05 18.92
C MET A 77 -1.98 8.00 19.40
N ARG A 78 -2.80 7.10 18.83
CA ARG A 78 -4.18 6.88 19.27
C ARG A 78 -4.27 6.42 20.74
N ARG A 79 -3.41 5.48 21.14
CA ARG A 79 -3.36 4.94 22.51
C ARG A 79 -2.73 5.95 23.47
N TRP A 80 -1.59 6.53 23.09
CA TRP A 80 -0.86 7.50 23.90
C TRP A 80 -1.70 8.72 24.27
N ARG A 81 -2.57 9.19 23.35
CA ARG A 81 -3.47 10.32 23.62
C ARG A 81 -4.47 10.02 24.75
N ASN A 82 -4.87 8.77 24.95
CA ASN A 82 -5.83 8.39 25.99
C ASN A 82 -5.18 8.30 27.39
N SER A 83 -3.86 8.14 27.48
CA SER A 83 -3.15 8.01 28.75
C SER A 83 -1.72 8.60 28.68
N PRO A 84 -1.57 9.90 28.37
CA PRO A 84 -0.29 10.50 27.99
C PRO A 84 0.75 10.50 29.11
N LEU A 85 0.30 10.54 30.37
CA LEU A 85 1.16 10.56 31.56
C LEU A 85 1.49 9.18 32.11
N SER A 86 0.91 8.12 31.55
CA SER A 86 1.15 6.75 32.00
C SER A 86 2.62 6.36 31.79
N LEU A 87 3.17 5.55 32.70
CA LEU A 87 4.54 5.05 32.60
C LEU A 87 4.78 4.26 31.29
N SER A 88 3.80 3.47 30.85
CA SER A 88 3.87 2.75 29.56
C SER A 88 3.96 3.73 28.38
N THR A 89 3.09 4.74 28.30
CA THR A 89 3.13 5.73 27.22
C THR A 89 4.46 6.49 27.21
N ARG A 90 4.95 6.91 28.38
CA ARG A 90 6.25 7.60 28.49
C ARG A 90 7.41 6.73 28.04
N THR A 91 7.38 5.44 28.38
CA THR A 91 8.42 4.47 28.01
C THR A 91 8.41 4.19 26.51
N GLU A 92 7.24 3.90 25.94
CA GLU A 92 7.05 3.67 24.50
C GLU A 92 7.45 4.90 23.67
N TRP A 93 7.01 6.08 24.10
CA TRP A 93 7.40 7.36 23.48
C TRP A 93 8.91 7.59 23.54
N SER A 94 9.54 7.33 24.68
CA SER A 94 11.00 7.45 24.82
C SER A 94 11.72 6.48 23.88
N ARG A 95 11.28 5.22 23.81
CA ARG A 95 11.84 4.21 22.90
C ARG A 95 11.73 4.63 21.43
N PHE A 96 10.56 5.11 21.01
CA PHE A 96 10.36 5.67 19.67
C PHE A 96 11.34 6.81 19.40
N ARG A 97 11.43 7.80 20.31
CA ARG A 97 12.33 8.95 20.11
C ARG A 97 13.79 8.54 20.03
N VAL A 98 14.24 7.62 20.88
CA VAL A 98 15.63 7.12 20.85
C VAL A 98 15.90 6.42 19.53
N ALA A 99 15.03 5.50 19.11
CA ALA A 99 15.18 4.76 17.86
C ALA A 99 15.15 5.70 16.64
N PHE A 100 14.18 6.61 16.58
CA PHE A 100 14.03 7.53 15.46
C PHE A 100 15.18 8.55 15.35
N ARG A 101 15.85 8.85 16.47
CA ARG A 101 17.03 9.75 16.52
C ARG A 101 18.37 9.02 16.42
N ALA A 102 18.37 7.69 16.38
CA ALA A 102 19.59 6.90 16.23
C ALA A 102 20.28 7.19 14.88
N ARG A 103 19.48 7.49 13.85
CA ARG A 103 19.95 7.94 12.53
C ARG A 103 19.76 9.45 12.38
N ARG A 104 20.71 10.10 11.68
CA ARG A 104 20.53 11.43 11.11
C ARG A 104 20.09 11.26 9.66
N TYR A 105 18.92 11.77 9.31
CA TYR A 105 18.38 11.70 7.97
C TYR A 105 18.80 12.92 7.16
N ASP A 106 19.07 12.70 5.88
CA ASP A 106 19.18 13.76 4.88
C ASP A 106 17.82 14.41 4.63
N LEU A 107 16.75 13.64 4.80
CA LEU A 107 15.40 14.16 4.74
C LEU A 107 14.40 13.37 5.59
N ILE A 108 13.59 14.09 6.37
CA ILE A 108 12.35 13.57 6.95
C ILE A 108 11.20 14.10 6.09
N LEU A 109 10.54 13.21 5.36
CA LEU A 109 9.46 13.52 4.43
C LEU A 109 8.10 13.16 5.03
N ASP A 110 7.32 14.18 5.41
CA ASP A 110 5.95 14.00 5.88
C ASP A 110 4.99 13.92 4.69
N LEU A 111 4.53 12.70 4.44
CA LEU A 111 3.61 12.35 3.36
C LEU A 111 2.13 12.47 3.80
N GLN A 112 1.86 12.87 5.03
CA GLN A 112 0.53 12.91 5.62
C GLN A 112 -0.04 14.32 5.69
N GLY A 113 0.78 15.32 6.00
CA GLY A 113 0.36 16.73 5.99
C GLY A 113 -0.66 17.08 7.08
N LEU A 114 -0.49 16.53 8.29
CA LEU A 114 -1.33 16.79 9.47
C LEU A 114 -0.46 17.26 10.65
N LEU A 115 -1.02 18.01 11.59
CA LEU A 115 -0.30 18.46 12.79
C LEU A 115 0.23 17.29 13.63
N LYS A 116 -0.54 16.18 13.70
CA LYS A 116 -0.10 14.97 14.41
C LYS A 116 1.11 14.29 13.75
N SER A 117 1.22 14.34 12.42
CA SER A 117 2.36 13.73 11.71
C SER A 117 3.59 14.63 11.82
N VAL A 118 3.39 15.95 11.77
CA VAL A 118 4.42 16.93 12.07
C VAL A 118 5.03 16.70 13.45
N PHE A 119 4.20 16.48 14.47
CA PHE A 119 4.69 16.22 15.83
C PHE A 119 5.66 15.03 15.90
N LEU A 120 5.38 13.98 15.15
CA LEU A 120 6.27 12.81 15.02
C LEU A 120 7.53 13.14 14.20
N ALA A 121 7.37 13.82 13.06
CA ALA A 121 8.47 14.22 12.19
C ALA A 121 9.50 15.11 12.93
N MET A 122 9.04 15.99 13.82
CA MET A 122 9.88 16.86 14.64
C MET A 122 10.79 16.09 15.62
N GLN A 123 10.45 14.84 15.96
CA GLN A 123 11.27 14.04 16.86
C GLN A 123 12.56 13.55 16.20
N GLY A 124 12.59 13.43 14.86
CA GLY A 124 13.74 12.94 14.11
C GLY A 124 14.87 13.97 14.01
N ARG A 125 16.02 13.52 13.52
CA ARG A 125 17.20 14.37 13.26
C ARG A 125 17.39 14.55 11.76
N GLY A 126 17.04 15.71 11.22
CA GLY A 126 17.20 16.04 9.79
C GLY A 126 16.31 17.20 9.38
N PRO A 127 16.52 17.77 8.17
CA PRO A 127 15.57 18.72 7.60
C PRO A 127 14.24 18.01 7.34
N ARG A 128 13.16 18.79 7.34
CA ARG A 128 11.78 18.30 7.23
C ARG A 128 11.16 18.86 5.97
N ALA A 129 10.57 18.01 5.15
CA ALA A 129 9.78 18.39 4.00
C ALA A 129 8.36 17.85 4.08
N GLY A 130 7.45 18.55 3.44
CA GLY A 130 6.06 18.13 3.29
C GLY A 130 5.31 19.04 2.33
N PHE A 131 3.99 18.89 2.32
CA PHE A 131 3.11 19.72 1.52
C PHE A 131 3.16 21.20 1.94
N ASP A 132 3.00 22.10 0.98
CA ASP A 132 2.77 23.52 1.24
C ASP A 132 1.37 23.78 1.83
N GLN A 133 1.12 25.03 2.21
CA GLN A 133 -0.16 25.42 2.83
C GLN A 133 -1.36 25.15 1.93
N ALA A 134 -1.19 25.27 0.61
CA ALA A 134 -2.26 25.03 -0.35
C ALA A 134 -2.55 23.54 -0.52
N SER A 135 -1.56 22.66 -0.38
CA SER A 135 -1.69 21.23 -0.70
C SER A 135 -1.87 20.35 0.53
N ALA A 136 -1.49 20.83 1.72
CA ALA A 136 -1.61 20.09 2.96
C ALA A 136 -3.08 19.92 3.38
N ARG A 137 -3.40 18.75 3.92
CA ARG A 137 -4.75 18.47 4.46
C ARG A 137 -5.09 19.35 5.65
N GLU A 138 -4.10 19.65 6.49
CA GLU A 138 -4.17 20.69 7.51
C GLU A 138 -3.15 21.78 7.16
N PRO A 139 -3.56 22.95 6.63
CA PRO A 139 -2.65 23.98 6.15
C PRO A 139 -1.58 24.42 7.17
N LEU A 140 -1.92 24.40 8.46
CA LEU A 140 -1.01 24.73 9.57
C LEU A 140 0.17 23.76 9.70
N ALA A 141 0.05 22.51 9.22
CA ALA A 141 1.15 21.55 9.22
C ALA A 141 2.36 22.08 8.41
N SER A 142 2.09 22.83 7.33
CA SER A 142 3.13 23.37 6.45
C SER A 142 4.12 24.29 7.18
N LEU A 143 3.68 24.98 8.24
CA LEU A 143 4.50 25.94 8.99
C LEU A 143 5.71 25.28 9.66
N PHE A 144 5.65 23.98 9.94
CA PHE A 144 6.68 23.23 10.66
C PHE A 144 7.69 22.51 9.74
N TYR A 145 7.47 22.57 8.43
CA TYR A 145 8.41 22.06 7.43
C TYR A 145 9.42 23.14 7.05
N HIS A 146 10.67 22.72 6.88
CA HIS A 146 11.75 23.58 6.38
C HIS A 146 11.66 23.73 4.86
N ARG A 147 11.21 22.69 4.16
CA ARG A 147 10.98 22.68 2.72
C ARG A 147 9.52 22.31 2.45
N ARG A 148 8.87 23.04 1.56
CA ARG A 148 7.42 22.92 1.33
C ARG A 148 7.21 22.80 -0.17
N PHE A 149 6.39 21.85 -0.58
CA PHE A 149 6.17 21.57 -1.99
C PHE A 149 4.69 21.62 -2.32
N ARG A 150 4.39 22.30 -3.41
CA ARG A 150 3.03 22.37 -3.94
C ARG A 150 2.79 21.13 -4.79
N VAL A 151 1.63 20.52 -4.60
CA VAL A 151 1.18 19.39 -5.38
C VAL A 151 -0.26 19.62 -5.79
N GLU A 152 -0.62 19.21 -6.99
CA GLU A 152 -1.95 19.47 -7.51
C GLU A 152 -3.01 18.65 -6.75
N GLN A 153 -3.90 19.36 -6.04
CA GLN A 153 -4.89 18.76 -5.13
C GLN A 153 -5.92 17.86 -5.82
N ARG A 154 -6.15 18.05 -7.12
CA ARG A 154 -7.12 17.26 -7.92
C ARG A 154 -6.54 15.95 -8.44
N GLN A 155 -5.25 15.68 -8.20
CA GLN A 155 -4.63 14.42 -8.62
C GLN A 155 -4.98 13.26 -7.69
N HIS A 156 -4.93 12.06 -8.24
CA HIS A 156 -5.02 10.83 -7.46
C HIS A 156 -3.97 10.82 -6.34
N ALA A 157 -4.34 10.38 -5.13
CA ALA A 157 -3.49 10.45 -3.95
C ALA A 157 -2.08 9.87 -4.16
N ILE A 158 -1.98 8.72 -4.84
CA ILE A 158 -0.69 8.09 -5.19
C ILE A 158 0.19 9.05 -6.00
N ARG A 159 -0.36 9.71 -7.03
CA ARG A 159 0.40 10.65 -7.87
C ARG A 159 0.89 11.84 -7.04
N ALA A 160 0.04 12.36 -6.17
CA ALA A 160 0.40 13.47 -5.31
C ALA A 160 1.55 13.12 -4.34
N LEU A 161 1.53 11.91 -3.74
CA LEU A 161 2.59 11.46 -2.85
C LEU A 161 3.93 11.25 -3.58
N ARG A 162 3.89 10.62 -4.76
CA ARG A 162 5.07 10.44 -5.61
C ARG A 162 5.63 11.80 -6.03
N ALA A 163 4.79 12.72 -6.49
CA ALA A 163 5.21 14.06 -6.90
C ALA A 163 5.84 14.87 -5.75
N LEU A 164 5.30 14.76 -4.53
CA LEU A 164 5.91 15.37 -3.34
C LEU A 164 7.32 14.84 -3.10
N ALA A 165 7.50 13.51 -3.15
CA ALA A 165 8.80 12.89 -2.93
C ALA A 165 9.80 13.23 -4.05
N ALA A 166 9.35 13.20 -5.31
CA ALA A 166 10.14 13.56 -6.48
C ALA A 166 10.64 15.01 -6.42
N GLN A 167 9.78 15.96 -6.05
CA GLN A 167 10.19 17.35 -5.84
C GLN A 167 11.15 17.50 -4.66
N ALA A 168 10.90 16.78 -3.56
CA ALA A 168 11.70 16.92 -2.34
C ALA A 168 13.10 16.30 -2.45
N LEU A 169 13.24 15.22 -3.21
CA LEU A 169 14.51 14.51 -3.39
C LEU A 169 15.17 14.77 -4.74
N VAL A 170 14.47 15.45 -5.66
CA VAL A 170 14.97 15.84 -7.00
C VAL A 170 15.22 14.61 -7.89
N TYR A 171 14.15 13.87 -8.18
CA TYR A 171 14.15 12.76 -9.15
C TYR A 171 12.95 12.83 -10.09
N ARG A 172 12.99 12.04 -11.18
CA ARG A 172 11.90 11.94 -12.17
C ARG A 172 11.02 10.73 -11.92
N ILE A 173 9.74 10.87 -12.23
CA ILE A 173 8.76 9.79 -12.17
C ILE A 173 8.45 9.38 -13.60
N ASP A 174 9.11 8.33 -14.07
CA ASP A 174 8.99 7.93 -15.48
C ASP A 174 7.99 6.78 -15.69
N ASP A 175 7.60 6.06 -14.61
CA ASP A 175 6.79 4.85 -14.68
C ASP A 175 5.45 4.92 -13.92
N LEU A 176 4.58 3.96 -14.21
CA LEU A 176 3.40 3.63 -13.39
C LEU A 176 3.80 3.30 -11.93
N PRO A 177 2.92 3.57 -10.95
CA PRO A 177 3.22 3.30 -9.55
C PRO A 177 3.41 1.80 -9.31
N ARG A 178 4.59 1.43 -8.83
CA ARG A 178 4.92 0.07 -8.39
C ARG A 178 4.84 0.01 -6.87
N PHE A 179 4.01 -0.86 -6.31
CA PHE A 179 3.83 -0.94 -4.85
C PHE A 179 4.95 -1.70 -4.14
N GLY A 180 5.81 -2.42 -4.87
CA GLY A 180 6.97 -3.11 -4.30
C GLY A 180 6.66 -4.11 -3.19
N LEU A 181 5.44 -4.67 -3.16
CA LEU A 181 5.03 -5.63 -2.14
C LEU A 181 5.70 -6.98 -2.40
N ALA A 182 6.45 -7.48 -1.42
CA ALA A 182 6.93 -8.85 -1.40
C ALA A 182 5.81 -9.77 -0.91
N THR A 183 5.52 -10.80 -1.69
CA THR A 183 4.60 -11.86 -1.26
C THR A 183 5.21 -12.59 -0.07
N PRO A 184 4.52 -12.69 1.07
CA PRO A 184 5.01 -13.50 2.17
C PRO A 184 5.19 -14.96 1.72
N PRO A 185 6.16 -15.70 2.28
CA PRO A 185 6.38 -17.10 1.95
C PRO A 185 5.09 -17.94 2.02
N LEU A 186 4.86 -18.79 1.01
CA LEU A 186 3.63 -19.59 0.86
C LEU A 186 3.39 -20.53 2.05
N ASP A 187 4.44 -20.99 2.72
CA ASP A 187 4.37 -21.78 3.96
C ASP A 187 3.79 -20.97 5.15
N ARG A 188 4.00 -19.64 5.16
CA ARG A 188 3.35 -18.75 6.15
C ARG A 188 1.87 -18.58 5.82
N LEU A 189 1.51 -18.49 4.55
CA LEU A 189 0.12 -18.42 4.10
C LEU A 189 -0.65 -19.72 4.40
N ALA A 190 -0.03 -20.88 4.17
CA ALA A 190 -0.62 -22.19 4.47
C ALA A 190 -0.87 -22.43 5.97
N ARG A 191 -0.12 -21.75 6.84
CA ARG A 191 -0.28 -21.79 8.31
C ARG A 191 -1.28 -20.75 8.84
N MET A 192 -1.89 -19.94 7.98
CA MET A 192 -2.89 -18.98 8.43
C MET A 192 -4.17 -19.68 8.89
N PRO A 193 -4.89 -19.12 9.89
CA PRO A 193 -6.20 -19.61 10.27
C PRO A 193 -7.15 -19.61 9.05
N GLY A 194 -7.64 -20.79 8.65
CA GLY A 194 -8.41 -20.98 7.42
C GLY A 194 -7.73 -21.85 6.36
N GLY A 195 -6.46 -22.23 6.56
CA GLY A 195 -5.72 -23.13 5.66
C GLY A 195 -5.16 -22.42 4.43
N ALA A 196 -4.53 -23.20 3.54
CA ALA A 196 -4.07 -22.71 2.26
C ALA A 196 -5.26 -22.38 1.35
N LEU A 197 -5.13 -21.30 0.56
CA LEU A 197 -6.07 -21.01 -0.52
C LEU A 197 -5.80 -21.97 -1.67
N GLU A 198 -6.84 -22.62 -2.18
CA GLU A 198 -6.73 -23.44 -3.38
C GLU A 198 -6.55 -22.55 -4.64
N PRO A 199 -5.87 -23.03 -5.68
CA PRO A 199 -5.86 -22.35 -6.96
C PRO A 199 -7.29 -22.17 -7.48
N GLY A 200 -7.66 -20.92 -7.82
CA GLY A 200 -9.02 -20.59 -8.27
C GLY A 200 -9.98 -20.16 -7.15
N SER A 201 -9.53 -20.06 -5.91
CA SER A 201 -10.35 -19.50 -4.83
C SER A 201 -10.73 -18.05 -5.09
N ILE A 202 -11.96 -17.70 -4.73
CA ILE A 202 -12.51 -16.35 -4.86
C ILE A 202 -12.55 -15.70 -3.48
N VAL A 203 -11.88 -14.56 -3.33
CA VAL A 203 -11.81 -13.84 -2.05
C VAL A 203 -12.77 -12.65 -2.04
N LEU A 204 -13.73 -12.64 -1.10
CA LEU A 204 -14.71 -11.57 -0.94
C LEU A 204 -14.27 -10.57 0.13
N LEU A 205 -13.73 -9.43 -0.31
CA LEU A 205 -13.26 -8.37 0.59
C LEU A 205 -14.41 -7.45 1.02
N HIS A 206 -15.05 -7.80 2.13
CA HIS A 206 -16.21 -7.06 2.66
C HIS A 206 -15.84 -5.95 3.66
N MET A 207 -14.58 -5.88 4.11
CA MET A 207 -14.14 -5.00 5.18
C MET A 207 -14.00 -3.56 4.69
N THR A 208 -14.66 -2.63 5.38
CA THR A 208 -14.54 -1.20 5.13
C THR A 208 -14.67 -0.40 6.43
N ALA A 209 -13.95 0.71 6.51
CA ALA A 209 -13.89 1.55 7.70
C ALA A 209 -15.15 2.39 7.95
N ARG A 210 -16.06 2.52 6.97
CA ARG A 210 -17.28 3.34 7.08
C ARG A 210 -18.52 2.51 6.74
N ALA A 211 -19.56 2.59 7.57
CA ALA A 211 -20.80 1.85 7.40
C ALA A 211 -21.49 2.16 6.06
N GLU A 212 -21.50 3.42 5.64
CA GLU A 212 -22.06 3.86 4.35
C GLU A 212 -21.40 3.25 3.11
N LYS A 213 -20.18 2.72 3.26
CA LYS A 213 -19.44 2.03 2.19
C LYS A 213 -19.65 0.52 2.22
N GLN A 214 -20.37 0.00 3.20
CA GLN A 214 -20.66 -1.42 3.30
C GLN A 214 -21.72 -1.75 2.24
N TRP A 215 -21.43 -2.77 1.44
CA TRP A 215 -22.46 -3.33 0.58
C TRP A 215 -23.43 -4.16 1.44
N PRO A 216 -24.75 -4.09 1.19
CA PRO A 216 -25.73 -4.86 1.95
C PRO A 216 -25.40 -6.35 1.97
N VAL A 217 -25.57 -6.98 3.13
CA VAL A 217 -25.20 -8.38 3.38
C VAL A 217 -25.95 -9.33 2.45
N GLU A 218 -27.20 -9.01 2.11
CA GLU A 218 -28.06 -9.82 1.24
C GLU A 218 -27.48 -9.94 -0.17
N ARG A 219 -26.77 -8.91 -0.63
CA ARG A 219 -26.16 -8.90 -1.96
C ARG A 219 -24.85 -9.68 -1.99
N TRP A 220 -24.07 -9.63 -0.91
CA TRP A 220 -22.90 -10.50 -0.74
C TRP A 220 -23.32 -11.98 -0.75
N ARG A 221 -24.41 -12.33 -0.05
CA ARG A 221 -24.96 -13.70 -0.06
C ARG A 221 -25.35 -14.16 -1.46
N ALA A 222 -26.12 -13.35 -2.18
CA ALA A 222 -26.56 -13.69 -3.54
C ALA A 222 -25.37 -13.88 -4.51
N LEU A 223 -24.28 -13.14 -4.29
CA LEU A 223 -23.04 -13.33 -5.04
C LEU A 223 -22.35 -14.64 -4.66
N ALA A 224 -22.18 -14.93 -3.37
CA ALA A 224 -21.54 -16.15 -2.90
C ALA A 224 -22.25 -17.42 -3.43
N GLN A 225 -23.59 -17.47 -3.41
CA GLN A 225 -24.39 -18.59 -3.93
C GLN A 225 -24.18 -18.84 -5.43
N ARG A 226 -24.05 -17.77 -6.23
CA ARG A 226 -23.78 -17.89 -7.68
C ARG A 226 -22.36 -18.39 -7.96
N LEU A 227 -21.41 -18.07 -7.08
CA LEU A 227 -20.02 -18.49 -7.22
C LEU A 227 -19.81 -19.94 -6.77
N ASP A 228 -20.52 -20.39 -5.74
CA ASP A 228 -20.49 -21.78 -5.26
C ASP A 228 -21.01 -22.77 -6.32
N ALA A 229 -22.07 -22.38 -7.05
CA ALA A 229 -22.58 -23.12 -8.20
C ALA A 229 -21.52 -23.34 -9.31
N CYS A 230 -20.45 -22.54 -9.33
CA CYS A 230 -19.34 -22.65 -10.27
C CYS A 230 -18.13 -23.43 -9.71
N SER A 231 -18.29 -24.17 -8.61
CA SER A 231 -17.25 -25.04 -8.00
C SER A 231 -15.94 -24.32 -7.61
N SER A 232 -16.02 -23.04 -7.26
CA SER A 232 -14.86 -22.26 -6.79
C SER A 232 -14.92 -22.08 -5.27
N GLN A 233 -13.82 -22.35 -4.55
CA GLN A 233 -13.76 -22.09 -3.11
C GLN A 233 -13.93 -20.60 -2.83
N VAL A 234 -14.98 -20.20 -2.11
CA VAL A 234 -15.21 -18.81 -1.70
C VAL A 234 -14.64 -18.56 -0.31
N VAL A 235 -13.83 -17.51 -0.17
CA VAL A 235 -13.14 -17.16 1.09
C VAL A 235 -13.47 -15.74 1.52
N VAL A 236 -13.84 -15.60 2.80
CA VAL A 236 -14.23 -14.32 3.41
C VAL A 236 -13.28 -13.98 4.55
N PRO A 237 -12.28 -13.09 4.35
CA PRO A 237 -11.31 -12.72 5.38
C PRO A 237 -11.90 -11.72 6.40
N TRP A 238 -11.31 -11.64 7.59
CA TRP A 238 -11.64 -10.65 8.63
C TRP A 238 -10.39 -10.21 9.40
N GLY A 239 -10.39 -8.98 9.94
CA GLY A 239 -9.23 -8.39 10.62
C GLY A 239 -9.41 -8.14 12.12
N ASN A 240 -10.61 -8.26 12.67
CA ASN A 240 -10.88 -8.13 14.11
C ASN A 240 -12.14 -8.91 14.51
N ASP A 241 -12.41 -9.02 15.82
CA ASP A 241 -13.56 -9.78 16.32
C ASP A 241 -14.92 -9.20 15.93
N ALA A 242 -15.04 -7.89 15.73
CA ALA A 242 -16.28 -7.28 15.25
C ALA A 242 -16.53 -7.60 13.77
N GLU A 243 -15.48 -7.64 12.95
CA GLU A 243 -15.52 -8.10 11.55
C GLU A 243 -15.74 -9.61 11.48
N ARG A 244 -15.13 -10.39 12.38
CA ARG A 244 -15.35 -11.82 12.55
C ARG A 244 -16.79 -12.13 12.95
N ALA A 245 -17.35 -11.34 13.87
CA ALA A 245 -18.76 -11.42 14.26
C ALA A 245 -19.69 -10.98 13.12
N ARG A 246 -19.18 -10.20 12.16
CA ARG A 246 -19.87 -9.76 10.94
C ARG A 246 -19.52 -10.57 9.69
N LYS A 247 -18.79 -11.69 9.79
CA LYS A 247 -18.25 -12.55 8.71
C LYS A 247 -19.30 -12.93 7.66
N LEU A 248 -19.61 -12.02 6.72
CA LEU A 248 -20.95 -11.89 6.11
C LEU A 248 -22.05 -12.50 7.00
N CYS A 249 -22.01 -12.04 8.26
CA CYS A 249 -22.61 -12.43 9.55
C CYS A 249 -22.72 -13.91 9.94
N ALA A 250 -22.77 -14.82 8.99
CA ALA A 250 -23.23 -16.18 9.16
C ALA A 250 -23.34 -16.79 7.76
N GLU A 251 -22.45 -16.45 6.82
CA GLU A 251 -22.59 -16.81 5.40
C GLU A 251 -22.46 -18.31 5.10
N LEU A 252 -22.53 -19.14 6.16
CA LEU A 252 -22.90 -20.55 6.15
C LEU A 252 -23.66 -21.02 7.43
N VAL A 253 -24.26 -20.20 8.30
CA VAL A 253 -24.94 -20.75 9.52
C VAL A 253 -26.17 -21.60 9.17
N ALA A 254 -26.66 -21.58 7.92
CA ALA A 254 -27.99 -22.11 7.59
C ALA A 254 -28.20 -22.80 6.21
N GLU A 255 -27.24 -22.87 5.28
CA GLU A 255 -27.50 -23.49 3.95
C GLU A 255 -26.90 -24.90 3.76
N ASP A 256 -26.29 -25.46 4.80
CA ASP A 256 -26.07 -26.90 4.89
C ASP A 256 -26.12 -27.44 6.34
N ALA A 257 -27.16 -27.11 7.11
CA ALA A 257 -27.56 -27.99 8.22
C ALA A 257 -28.21 -29.31 7.67
N GLY A 258 -27.86 -29.74 6.45
CA GLY A 258 -28.63 -30.66 5.61
C GLY A 258 -27.87 -31.51 4.56
N ARG A 259 -26.54 -31.39 4.35
CA ARG A 259 -25.74 -32.34 3.55
C ARG A 259 -24.49 -32.80 4.32
N HIS A 260 -24.79 -33.70 5.26
CA HIS A 260 -23.93 -34.68 5.92
C HIS A 260 -23.22 -34.30 7.23
N PRO A 261 -23.32 -35.18 8.26
CA PRO A 261 -22.80 -34.96 9.60
C PRO A 261 -21.27 -35.14 9.62
N GLU A 262 -20.67 -34.57 10.66
CA GLU A 262 -19.40 -34.96 11.30
C GLU A 262 -18.65 -36.09 10.57
N ARG A 263 -17.53 -35.75 9.91
CA ARG A 263 -16.58 -36.76 9.46
C ARG A 263 -15.23 -36.54 10.14
N GLU A 264 -15.07 -37.33 11.19
CA GLU A 264 -13.81 -37.85 11.69
C GLU A 264 -13.00 -38.46 10.53
N ALA A 265 -11.67 -38.40 10.64
CA ALA A 265 -10.74 -38.83 9.62
C ALA A 265 -11.07 -40.24 9.09
N ASP A 266 -11.33 -40.36 7.78
CA ASP A 266 -11.25 -41.64 7.11
C ASP A 266 -10.49 -41.48 5.78
N GLU A 267 -9.33 -42.10 5.76
CA GLU A 267 -8.51 -42.35 4.59
C GLU A 267 -9.28 -43.27 3.64
N ARG A 268 -9.61 -42.76 2.45
CA ARG A 268 -9.65 -43.47 1.15
C ARG A 268 -10.70 -42.85 0.23
N ARG A 269 -10.26 -42.11 -0.79
CA ARG A 269 -10.59 -42.42 -2.21
C ARG A 269 -9.76 -41.55 -3.15
N CYS A 270 -8.62 -42.11 -3.56
CA CYS A 270 -8.06 -41.86 -4.87
C CYS A 270 -8.95 -42.60 -5.88
N ASP A 271 -9.64 -41.91 -6.79
CA ASP A 271 -9.45 -42.14 -8.23
C ASP A 271 -10.38 -41.31 -9.12
N ASP A 272 -9.73 -40.80 -10.17
CA ASP A 272 -10.18 -40.72 -11.55
C ASP A 272 -11.30 -39.74 -11.96
N ARG A 273 -10.90 -38.66 -12.65
CA ARG A 273 -11.29 -38.38 -14.05
C ARG A 273 -10.52 -37.18 -14.59
N ARG A 274 -9.52 -37.47 -15.42
CA ARG A 274 -9.05 -36.56 -16.48
C ARG A 274 -9.87 -36.78 -17.75
N ALA A 275 -9.91 -35.73 -18.57
CA ALA A 275 -10.16 -35.68 -20.01
C ALA A 275 -11.59 -35.42 -20.50
N THR A 276 -11.80 -34.21 -21.01
CA THR A 276 -12.36 -33.78 -22.33
C THR A 276 -12.71 -32.29 -22.19
N GLY A 277 -12.38 -31.31 -23.04
CA GLY A 277 -11.87 -31.32 -24.41
C GLY A 277 -12.89 -30.71 -25.39
N ALA A 278 -13.23 -29.41 -25.30
CA ALA A 278 -13.65 -28.51 -26.40
C ALA A 278 -14.20 -27.14 -25.87
N PRO A 279 -14.14 -26.05 -26.67
CA PRO A 279 -14.27 -24.67 -26.21
C PRO A 279 -15.71 -24.14 -26.32
N HIS A 280 -16.14 -23.32 -25.36
CA HIS A 280 -17.32 -22.47 -25.53
C HIS A 280 -16.90 -21.00 -25.47
N GLU A 281 -16.97 -20.38 -26.65
CA GLU A 281 -16.96 -18.94 -26.88
C GLU A 281 -18.38 -18.42 -26.63
N LEU A 282 -18.57 -17.54 -25.65
CA LEU A 282 -19.75 -16.69 -25.50
C LEU A 282 -19.36 -15.39 -24.77
N VAL A 283 -19.04 -14.40 -25.61
CA VAL A 283 -19.42 -12.99 -25.56
C VAL A 283 -19.79 -12.38 -24.20
N GLU A 284 -18.94 -11.43 -23.79
CA GLU A 284 -19.15 -10.20 -23.02
C GLU A 284 -20.37 -10.07 -22.10
N ASP A 285 -20.10 -10.09 -20.78
CA ASP A 285 -20.58 -9.01 -19.91
C ASP A 285 -19.60 -8.81 -18.73
N ARG A 286 -18.99 -7.63 -18.63
CA ARG A 286 -17.94 -7.30 -17.65
C ARG A 286 -18.54 -6.94 -16.30
N PRO A 287 -17.96 -7.47 -15.19
CA PRO A 287 -17.74 -6.66 -14.01
C PRO A 287 -16.24 -6.56 -13.72
N LEU A 288 -15.71 -5.36 -13.96
CA LEU A 288 -14.45 -4.86 -13.42
C LEU A 288 -14.51 -4.87 -11.89
N LEU A 289 -13.70 -5.72 -11.23
CA LEU A 289 -12.86 -5.37 -10.06
C LEU A 289 -12.22 -6.65 -9.46
N ALA A 290 -11.09 -7.11 -10.01
CA ALA A 290 -10.23 -8.07 -9.30
C ALA A 290 -8.83 -8.20 -9.92
N THR A 291 -8.14 -7.10 -10.23
CA THR A 291 -6.70 -7.20 -10.52
C THR A 291 -6.01 -5.85 -10.28
N ALA A 292 -5.40 -5.69 -9.11
CA ALA A 292 -4.44 -4.62 -8.90
C ALA A 292 -3.42 -4.90 -7.78
N ILE A 293 -3.19 -6.16 -7.37
CA ILE A 293 -2.05 -6.49 -6.49
C ILE A 293 -1.60 -7.92 -6.82
N GLY A 294 -0.68 -8.04 -7.77
CA GLY A 294 -0.17 -9.32 -8.26
C GLY A 294 0.36 -9.17 -9.67
N GLY A 295 1.52 -8.52 -9.81
CA GLY A 295 2.24 -8.46 -11.09
C GLY A 295 2.87 -9.83 -11.33
N ASP A 296 2.41 -10.49 -12.39
CA ASP A 296 2.78 -11.83 -12.77
C ASP A 296 4.22 -11.90 -13.34
N VAL A 297 4.90 -12.98 -12.98
CA VAL A 297 6.23 -13.37 -13.44
C VAL A 297 6.02 -14.38 -14.56
N ALA A 298 6.00 -13.94 -15.81
CA ALA A 298 6.25 -14.82 -16.96
C ALA A 298 6.42 -14.04 -18.27
N GLN A 299 7.65 -13.83 -18.72
CA GLN A 299 7.98 -13.87 -20.15
C GLN A 299 9.50 -13.96 -20.37
N ARG A 300 9.99 -15.21 -20.44
CA ARG A 300 11.14 -15.56 -21.27
C ARG A 300 10.68 -16.63 -22.26
N ARG A 301 10.52 -16.24 -23.51
CA ARG A 301 10.86 -17.03 -24.71
C ARG A 301 10.79 -16.09 -25.91
N GLY A 302 11.87 -16.09 -26.68
CA GLY A 302 12.15 -15.10 -27.70
C GLY A 302 11.25 -15.16 -28.94
N GLY A 303 11.29 -14.06 -29.68
CA GLY A 303 10.67 -13.91 -30.99
C GLY A 303 10.51 -12.43 -31.33
N GLN A 304 11.51 -11.85 -31.99
CA GLN A 304 11.26 -10.75 -32.94
C GLN A 304 10.61 -11.35 -34.19
N PRO A 305 9.70 -10.65 -34.90
CA PRO A 305 10.13 -9.58 -35.80
C PRO A 305 9.20 -8.34 -35.90
N GLN A 306 9.75 -7.35 -36.60
CA GLN A 306 9.28 -6.01 -36.99
C GLN A 306 7.96 -5.99 -37.78
N THR A 307 7.24 -4.84 -37.70
CA THR A 307 6.79 -3.98 -38.83
C THR A 307 6.07 -2.75 -38.25
N ALA A 308 6.63 -1.54 -38.35
CA ALA A 308 6.37 -0.53 -39.39
C ALA A 308 4.93 0.01 -39.38
N TYR A 309 4.74 1.21 -38.81
CA TYR A 309 3.55 2.04 -39.03
C TYR A 309 3.96 3.31 -39.79
N HIS A 310 3.32 3.46 -40.95
CA HIS A 310 3.40 4.60 -41.85
C HIS A 310 2.79 5.85 -41.20
N GLU A 311 3.52 6.96 -41.34
CA GLU A 311 3.08 8.32 -41.08
C GLU A 311 2.41 8.84 -42.37
N GLU A 312 1.12 9.14 -42.33
CA GLU A 312 0.43 9.77 -43.46
C GLU A 312 0.07 11.22 -43.11
N SER A 313 0.71 12.10 -43.87
CA SER A 313 0.66 13.54 -43.81
C SER A 313 -0.68 14.08 -44.32
N ARG A 314 -1.25 15.08 -43.64
CA ARG A 314 -2.22 16.01 -44.25
C ARG A 314 -1.78 17.44 -43.98
N GLU A 315 -1.32 18.08 -45.05
CA GLU A 315 -1.04 19.51 -45.16
C GLU A 315 -2.33 20.37 -45.24
N PRO A 316 -2.22 21.70 -45.07
CA PRO A 316 -3.33 22.60 -44.76
C PRO A 316 -3.89 23.31 -46.00
N SER A 317 -5.20 23.58 -45.99
CA SER A 317 -5.84 24.48 -46.96
C SER A 317 -6.00 25.90 -46.40
N ARG A 318 -5.39 26.87 -47.08
CA ARG A 318 -5.62 28.32 -46.96
C ARG A 318 -6.73 28.80 -47.91
N GLY A 319 -7.37 29.92 -47.55
CA GLY A 319 -8.14 30.84 -48.42
C GLY A 319 -9.65 30.65 -48.30
N VAL A 320 -10.49 31.66 -48.09
CA VAL A 320 -10.44 33.13 -48.29
C VAL A 320 -11.26 33.80 -47.20
#